data_AF-A0A644Y2X8-F1
#
_entry.id   AF-A0A644Y2X8-F1
#
_cell.length_a   1.000
_cell.length_b   1.000
_cell.length_c   1.000
_cell.angle_alpha   90.00
_cell.angle_beta   90.00
_cell.angle_gamma   90.00
#
_symmetry.space_group_name_H-M   'P 1'
#
loop_
_entity.id
_entity.type
_entity.pdbx_description
1 polymer ?
#
loop_
_entity_poly.entity_id
_entity_poly.type
_entity_poly.pdbx_seq_one_letter_code
_entity_poly.pdbx_strand_id
1 'polypeptide(L)' 'MEECFDAMFLSFEMGMAKPDIDIFEEMVKSGNMIPSKTLFIDDAPANVETASALGIETLLFVPGTDLVSIVNERLK' A
#
# COMPACT_ATOMS: atom_id res chain seq x y z
N MET A 1 10.79 10.64 9.04
CA MET A 1 10.23 9.72 8.02
C MET A 1 10.41 8.29 8.49
N GLU A 2 11.64 7.89 8.86
CA GLU A 2 11.89 6.58 9.51
C GLU A 2 11.09 6.38 10.80
N GLU A 3 10.87 7.42 11.61
CA GLU A 3 10.05 7.33 12.83
C GLU A 3 8.54 7.09 12.58
N CYS A 4 8.09 7.16 11.33
CA CYS A 4 6.67 6.99 10.97
C CYS A 4 6.35 5.57 10.46
N PHE A 5 7.36 4.74 10.19
CA PHE A 5 7.20 3.44 9.55
C PHE A 5 8.00 2.36 10.27
N ASP A 6 7.39 1.20 10.49
CA ASP A 6 8.09 0.02 11.03
C ASP A 6 9.08 -0.59 10.02
N ALA A 7 8.80 -0.43 8.73
CA ALA A 7 9.64 -0.89 7.63
C ALA A 7 9.46 0.00 6.39
N MET A 8 10.49 0.06 5.54
CA MET A 8 10.45 0.76 4.26
C MET A 8 10.79 -0.21 3.13
N PHE A 9 9.98 -0.19 2.06
CA PHE A 9 10.15 -0.99 0.86
C PHE A 9 10.45 -0.06 -0.31
N LEU A 10 11.74 0.15 -0.58
CA LEU A 10 12.22 1.14 -1.54
C LEU A 10 12.50 0.47 -2.90
N SER A 11 11.77 0.90 -3.94
CA SER A 11 11.84 0.31 -5.28
C SER A 11 13.26 0.22 -5.84
N PHE A 12 14.07 1.27 -5.65
CA PHE A 12 15.45 1.31 -6.16
C PHE A 12 16.39 0.33 -5.44
N GLU A 13 16.12 -0.01 -4.18
CA GLU A 13 16.90 -1.00 -3.43
C GLU A 13 16.47 -2.42 -3.77
N MET A 14 15.16 -2.61 -4.00
CA MET A 14 14.56 -3.90 -4.34
C MET A 14 14.75 -4.28 -5.81
N GLY A 15 14.99 -3.31 -6.70
CA GLY A 15 15.01 -3.54 -8.14
C GLY A 15 13.64 -3.91 -8.72
N MET A 16 12.56 -3.56 -8.01
CA MET A 16 11.17 -3.83 -8.38
C MET A 16 10.40 -2.51 -8.41
N ALA A 17 9.35 -2.41 -9.20
CA ALA A 17 8.57 -1.18 -9.29
C ALA A 17 7.08 -1.47 -9.41
N LYS A 18 6.27 -0.67 -8.71
CA LYS A 18 4.82 -0.67 -8.95
C LYS A 18 4.55 -0.19 -10.40
N PRO A 19 3.54 -0.73 -11.09
CA PRO A 19 2.49 -1.63 -10.60
C PRO A 19 2.81 -3.12 -10.75
N ASP A 20 4.07 -3.52 -10.95
CA ASP A 20 4.44 -4.92 -11.06
C ASP A 20 4.09 -5.66 -9.77
N ILE A 21 3.59 -6.89 -9.88
CA ILE A 21 3.03 -7.64 -8.75
C ILE A 21 4.08 -8.05 -7.71
N ASP A 22 5.34 -8.19 -8.14
CA ASP A 22 6.46 -8.68 -7.35
C ASP A 22 6.79 -7.78 -6.15
N ILE A 23 6.72 -6.46 -6.30
CA ILE A 23 6.97 -5.53 -5.20
C ILE A 23 5.92 -5.65 -4.09
N PHE A 24 4.66 -5.91 -4.45
CA PHE A 24 3.58 -6.07 -3.48
C PHE A 24 3.66 -7.43 -2.78
N GLU A 25 3.97 -8.50 -3.51
CA GLU A 25 4.21 -9.82 -2.92
C GLU A 25 5.38 -9.80 -1.95
N GLU A 26 6.50 -9.16 -2.33
CA GLU A 26 7.68 -9.03 -1.48
C GLU A 26 7.40 -8.15 -0.24
N MET A 27 6.67 -7.04 -0.40
CA MET A 27 6.22 -6.20 0.72
C MET A 27 5.37 -6.99 1.72
N VAL A 28 4.37 -7.73 1.24
CA VAL A 28 3.48 -8.53 2.10
C VAL A 28 4.27 -9.61 2.84
N LYS A 29 5.14 -10.32 2.13
CA LYS A 29 5.94 -11.41 2.67
C LYS A 29 6.97 -10.92 3.69
N SER A 30 7.79 -9.94 3.33
CA SER A 30 8.88 -9.42 4.17
C SER A 30 8.37 -8.54 5.31
N GLY A 31 7.23 -7.88 5.13
CA GLY A 31 6.52 -7.17 6.19
C GLY A 31 5.66 -8.06 7.09
N ASN A 32 5.59 -9.37 6.82
CA ASN A 32 4.73 -10.34 7.53
C ASN A 32 3.27 -9.86 7.64
N MET A 33 2.77 -9.27 6.56
CA MET A 33 1.44 -8.67 6.48
C MET A 33 0.40 -9.73 6.10
N ILE A 34 -0.83 -9.54 6.55
CA ILE A 34 -1.97 -10.34 6.09
C ILE A 34 -2.74 -9.45 5.11
N PRO A 35 -2.82 -9.77 3.80
CA PRO A 35 -3.44 -8.90 2.80
C PRO A 35 -4.81 -8.35 3.22
N SER A 36 -5.70 -9.23 3.70
CA SER A 36 -7.05 -8.86 4.14
C SER A 36 -7.13 -8.02 5.43
N LYS A 37 -5.99 -7.76 6.08
CA LYS A 37 -5.86 -6.87 7.23
C LYS A 37 -4.90 -5.71 6.96
N THR A 38 -4.54 -5.49 5.70
CA THR A 38 -3.59 -4.46 5.28
C THR A 38 -4.31 -3.49 4.34
N LEU A 39 -4.24 -2.19 4.67
CA LEU A 39 -4.75 -1.12 3.82
C LEU A 39 -3.59 -0.49 3.03
N PHE A 40 -3.65 -0.59 1.71
CA PHE A 40 -2.74 0.08 0.78
C PHE A 40 -3.36 1.38 0.25
N ILE A 41 -2.61 2.48 0.35
CA ILE A 41 -3.04 3.83 -0.04
C ILE A 41 -2.07 4.36 -1.07
N ASP A 42 -2.56 4.69 -2.26
CA ASP A 42 -1.76 5.18 -3.39
C ASP A 42 -2.62 6.05 -4.31
N ASP A 43 -2.04 7.00 -5.02
CA ASP A 43 -2.74 7.91 -5.93
C ASP A 43 -2.78 7.40 -7.37
N ALA A 44 -2.04 6.35 -7.70
CA ALA A 44 -2.07 5.72 -9.02
C ALA A 44 -3.07 4.56 -9.07
N PRO A 45 -4.11 4.62 -9.94
CA PRO A 45 -5.10 3.55 -10.07
C PRO A 45 -4.50 2.18 -10.38
N ALA A 46 -3.47 2.11 -11.22
CA ALA A 46 -2.81 0.85 -11.55
C ALA A 46 -2.15 0.17 -10.33
N ASN A 47 -1.57 0.95 -9.41
CA ASN A 47 -0.98 0.40 -8.19
C ASN A 47 -2.06 -0.17 -7.26
N VAL A 48 -3.18 0.56 -7.14
CA VAL A 48 -4.35 0.15 -6.37
C VAL A 48 -4.96 -1.13 -6.92
N GLU A 49 -5.11 -1.24 -8.25
CA GLU A 49 -5.65 -2.43 -8.91
C GLU A 49 -4.77 -3.66 -8.67
N THR A 50 -3.45 -3.55 -8.84
CA THR A 50 -2.53 -4.68 -8.56
C THR A 50 -2.59 -5.11 -7.09
N ALA A 51 -2.56 -4.17 -6.15
CA ALA A 51 -2.65 -4.50 -4.72
C ALA A 51 -3.97 -5.19 -4.38
N SER A 52 -5.09 -4.69 -4.94
CA SER A 52 -6.42 -5.28 -4.73
C SER A 52 -6.51 -6.71 -5.28
N ALA A 53 -5.86 -7.00 -6.41
CA ALA A 53 -5.81 -8.36 -6.98
C ALA A 53 -5.12 -9.38 -6.06
N LEU A 54 -4.24 -8.93 -5.16
CA LEU A 54 -3.60 -9.76 -4.13
C LEU A 54 -4.44 -9.92 -2.84
N GLY A 55 -5.66 -9.37 -2.82
CA GLY A 55 -6.53 -9.38 -1.65
C GLY A 55 -6.14 -8.38 -0.57
N ILE A 56 -5.32 -7.37 -0.93
CA ILE A 56 -5.01 -6.23 -0.06
C ILE A 56 -6.20 -5.26 -0.09
N GLU A 57 -6.60 -4.74 1.07
CA GLU A 57 -7.60 -3.66 1.11
C GLU A 57 -6.98 -2.39 0.53
N THR A 58 -7.70 -1.65 -0.31
CA THR A 58 -7.10 -0.51 -1.03
C THR A 58 -7.92 0.77 -0.95
N LEU A 59 -7.22 1.91 -0.95
CA LEU A 59 -7.79 3.23 -1.08
C LEU A 59 -7.05 4.02 -2.18
N LEU A 60 -7.75 4.34 -3.27
CA LEU A 60 -7.25 5.32 -4.24
C LEU A 60 -7.30 6.71 -3.60
N PHE A 61 -6.13 7.27 -3.32
CA PHE A 61 -6.03 8.61 -2.78
C PHE A 61 -6.17 9.66 -3.90
N VAL A 62 -7.09 10.60 -3.71
CA VAL A 62 -7.25 11.75 -4.62
C VAL A 62 -6.62 12.98 -3.95
N PRO A 63 -5.54 13.55 -4.51
CA PRO A 63 -4.91 14.74 -3.95
C PRO A 63 -5.92 15.87 -3.71
N GLY A 64 -5.81 16.53 -2.55
CA GLY A 64 -6.76 17.57 -2.13
C GLY A 64 -7.98 17.06 -1.35
N THR A 65 -8.09 15.75 -1.11
CA THR A 65 -9.08 15.17 -0.18
C THR A 65 -8.52 15.04 1.22
N ASP A 66 -9.41 14.99 2.23
CA ASP A 66 -9.02 14.76 3.63
C ASP A 66 -8.77 13.26 3.88
N LEU A 67 -7.52 12.84 3.67
CA LEU A 67 -7.11 11.45 3.86
C LEU A 67 -7.34 10.97 5.29
N VAL A 68 -7.15 11.82 6.30
CA VAL A 68 -7.27 11.44 7.71
C VAL A 68 -8.73 11.11 8.04
N SER A 69 -9.67 11.95 7.61
CA SER A 69 -11.10 11.67 7.78
C SER A 69 -11.50 10.37 7.09
N ILE A 70 -11.06 10.16 5.85
CA ILE A 70 -11.39 8.96 5.05
C ILE A 70 -10.85 7.69 5.72
N VAL A 71 -9.60 7.69 6.18
CA VAL A 71 -8.99 6.52 6.83
C VAL A 71 -9.67 6.23 8.17
N ASN A 72 -9.95 7.26 8.97
CA ASN A 72 -10.63 7.09 10.26
C ASN A 72 -12.05 6.53 10.11
N GLU A 73 -12.75 6.78 9.00
CA GLU A 73 -14.05 6.17 8.73
C GLU A 73 -13.95 4.68 8.41
N ARG A 74 -12.83 4.24 7.80
CA ARG A 74 -12.61 2.82 7.44
C ARG A 74 -12.04 1.96 8.55
N LEU A 75 -11.35 2.55 9.52
CA LEU A 75 -10.72 1.83 10.64
C LEU A 75 -11.59 1.77 11.91
N LYS A 76 -12.85 2.23 11.84
CA LYS A 76 -13.86 2.03 12.89
C LYS A 76 -14.38 0.59 12.86
#